data_AF-J9DVH1-F1
#
_entry.id   AF-J9DVH1-F1
#
_cell.length_a   1.000
_cell.length_b   1.000
_cell.length_c   1.000
_cell.angle_alpha   90.00
_cell.angle_beta   90.00
_cell.angle_gamma   90.00
#
_symmetry.space_group_name_H-M   'P 1'
#
loop_
_entity.id
_entity.type
_entity.pdbx_description
1 polymer ?
#
loop_
_entity_poly.entity_id
_entity_poly.type
_entity_poly.pdbx_seq_one_letter_code
_entity_poly.pdbx_strand_id
1 'polypeptide(L)'
;VYDYDDMEYVANISLGSPIGQQTFLVVLDTGSSNVWIPEVNCVTDDCLKKNRFNSSLSKTYQEDGRTWSIQYGDGSNAHGLLGKDYFAVS
;
A
#
# COMPACT_ATOMS: atom_id res chain seq x y z
N VAL A 1 -7.87 13.22 -5.79
CA VAL A 1 -8.12 12.18 -6.80
C VAL A 1 -7.58 12.68 -8.12
N TYR A 2 -6.73 11.90 -8.77
CA TYR A 2 -6.18 12.18 -10.09
C TYR A 2 -6.71 11.14 -11.07
N ASP A 3 -6.98 11.59 -12.28
CA ASP A 3 -7.28 10.70 -13.41
C ASP A 3 -5.97 10.11 -13.96
N TYR A 4 -5.97 8.82 -14.28
CA TYR A 4 -4.86 8.12 -14.94
C TYR A 4 -5.35 7.55 -16.27
N ASP A 5 -5.13 8.34 -17.34
CA ASP A 5 -5.44 8.02 -18.74
C ASP A 5 -6.90 7.54 -18.97
N ASP A 6 -7.90 8.14 -18.28
CA ASP A 6 -9.31 7.73 -18.30
C ASP A 6 -9.54 6.22 -17.96
N MET A 7 -8.55 5.53 -17.39
CA MET A 7 -8.62 4.09 -17.05
C MET A 7 -8.81 3.87 -15.55
N GLU A 8 -8.14 4.66 -14.72
CA GLU A 8 -8.10 4.45 -13.27
C GLU A 8 -8.12 5.78 -12.52
N TYR A 9 -8.78 5.78 -11.35
CA TYR A 9 -8.71 6.89 -10.41
C TYR A 9 -7.70 6.59 -9.31
N VAL A 10 -6.75 7.50 -9.12
CA VAL A 10 -5.73 7.38 -8.07
C VAL A 10 -5.86 8.44 -7.00
N ALA A 11 -5.45 8.13 -5.78
CA ALA A 11 -5.46 9.06 -4.66
C ALA A 11 -4.18 8.94 -3.83
N ASN A 12 -3.80 10.05 -3.18
CA ASN A 12 -2.76 10.01 -2.18
C ASN A 12 -3.35 9.55 -0.85
N ILE A 13 -2.66 8.61 -0.22
CA ILE A 13 -2.91 8.21 1.17
C ILE A 13 -1.64 8.40 1.98
N SER A 14 -1.79 8.48 3.29
CA SER A 14 -0.67 8.43 4.24
C SER A 14 -0.84 7.24 5.17
N LEU A 15 0.25 6.52 5.43
CA LEU A 15 0.30 5.48 6.45
C LEU A 15 1.34 5.81 7.51
N GLY A 16 1.00 5.50 8.76
CA GLY A 16 1.91 5.64 9.90
C GLY A 16 1.83 6.96 10.65
N SER A 17 2.60 7.02 11.74
CA SER A 17 2.75 8.21 12.58
C SER A 17 4.17 8.77 12.52
N PRO A 18 4.35 10.10 12.42
CA PRO A 18 3.32 11.12 12.17
C PRO A 18 2.65 10.97 10.79
N ILE A 19 1.36 11.32 10.74
CA ILE A 19 0.56 11.32 9.51
C ILE A 19 1.23 12.25 8.49
N GLY A 20 1.31 11.81 7.24
CA GLY A 20 1.91 12.56 6.13
C GLY A 20 3.41 12.30 5.92
N GLN A 21 4.06 11.53 6.80
CA GLN A 21 5.49 11.20 6.62
C GLN A 21 5.73 10.14 5.54
N GLN A 22 4.86 9.14 5.44
CA GLN A 22 4.93 8.08 4.42
C GLN A 22 3.68 8.16 3.55
N THR A 23 3.84 8.59 2.31
CA THR A 23 2.74 8.83 1.37
C THR A 23 2.80 7.88 0.19
N PHE A 24 1.62 7.49 -0.29
CA PHE A 24 1.47 6.50 -1.36
C PHE A 24 0.39 6.94 -2.32
N LEU A 25 0.66 6.76 -3.62
CA LEU A 25 -0.34 6.90 -4.67
C LEU A 25 -0.98 5.53 -4.90
N VAL A 26 -2.29 5.43 -4.69
CA VAL A 26 -3.04 4.17 -4.77
C VAL A 26 -4.18 4.27 -5.77
N VAL A 27 -4.51 3.14 -6.41
CA VAL A 27 -5.71 3.00 -7.22
C VAL A 27 -6.92 2.84 -6.30
N LEU A 28 -7.99 3.57 -6.60
CA LEU A 28 -9.27 3.47 -5.91
C LEU A 28 -10.13 2.38 -6.54
N ASP A 29 -10.07 1.18 -5.97
CA ASP A 29 -10.80 0.02 -6.47
C ASP A 29 -12.07 -0.24 -5.64
N THR A 30 -13.25 -0.01 -6.24
CA THR A 30 -14.55 -0.31 -5.62
C THR A 30 -14.92 -1.80 -5.68
N GLY A 31 -14.17 -2.60 -6.47
CA GLY A 31 -14.36 -4.05 -6.61
C GLY A 31 -13.66 -4.87 -5.52
N SER A 32 -12.90 -4.25 -4.61
CA SER A 32 -12.21 -4.92 -3.51
C SER A 32 -12.43 -4.21 -2.17
N SER A 33 -11.82 -4.72 -1.10
CA SER A 33 -12.03 -4.21 0.28
C SER A 33 -10.75 -4.17 1.10
N ASN A 34 -9.58 -4.30 0.46
CA ASN A 34 -8.29 -4.33 1.13
C ASN A 34 -7.38 -3.23 0.58
N VAL A 35 -6.56 -2.67 1.47
CA VAL A 35 -5.44 -1.81 1.10
C VAL A 35 -4.16 -2.61 1.28
N TRP A 36 -3.32 -2.64 0.25
CA TRP A 36 -1.99 -3.24 0.32
C TRP A 36 -0.98 -2.29 -0.32
N ILE A 37 0.19 -2.16 0.31
CA ILE A 37 1.24 -1.21 -0.06
C ILE A 37 2.57 -1.98 0.01
N PRO A 38 3.51 -1.76 -0.94
CA PRO A 38 4.80 -2.42 -0.88
C PRO A 38 5.60 -1.97 0.36
N GLU A 39 6.19 -2.92 1.07
CA GLU A 39 7.09 -2.65 2.21
C GLU A 39 8.53 -2.45 1.72
N VAL A 40 9.38 -1.81 2.53
CA VAL A 40 10.83 -1.66 2.26
C VAL A 40 11.56 -2.99 2.06
N ASN A 41 11.02 -4.09 2.60
CA ASN A 41 11.55 -5.44 2.42
C ASN A 41 11.22 -6.03 1.04
N CYS A 42 10.29 -5.43 0.29
CA CYS A 42 10.06 -5.79 -1.10
C CYS A 42 11.18 -5.21 -1.98
N VAL A 43 11.97 -6.10 -2.59
CA VAL A 43 13.16 -5.78 -3.38
C VAL A 43 13.03 -6.16 -4.86
N THR A 44 11.82 -6.50 -5.32
CA THR A 44 11.56 -6.67 -6.75
C THR A 44 11.69 -5.35 -7.50
N ASP A 45 12.01 -5.40 -8.79
CA ASP A 45 12.19 -4.19 -9.61
C ASP A 45 10.95 -3.28 -9.61
N ASP A 46 9.76 -3.86 -9.51
CA ASP A 46 8.51 -3.09 -9.45
C ASP A 46 8.35 -2.35 -8.13
N CYS A 47 8.68 -2.98 -7.00
CA CYS A 47 8.67 -2.35 -5.69
C CYS A 47 9.70 -1.22 -5.58
N LEU A 48 10.89 -1.40 -6.19
CA LEU A 48 11.97 -0.39 -6.14
C LEU A 48 11.60 0.91 -6.86
N LYS A 49 10.64 0.89 -7.78
CA LYS A 49 10.12 2.06 -8.50
C LYS A 49 8.98 2.79 -7.75
N LYS A 50 8.57 2.30 -6.58
CA LYS A 50 7.43 2.82 -5.80
C LYS A 50 7.88 3.35 -4.44
N ASN A 51 7.04 4.20 -3.84
CA ASN A 51 7.15 4.51 -2.41
C ASN A 51 6.87 3.22 -1.62
N ARG A 52 7.74 2.92 -0.66
CA ARG A 52 7.67 1.69 0.14
C ARG A 52 7.48 2.03 1.61
N PHE A 53 6.55 1.33 2.25
CA PHE A 53 6.25 1.50 3.67
C PHE A 53 7.39 0.96 4.52
N ASN A 54 7.84 1.77 5.47
CA ASN A 54 8.82 1.42 6.49
C ASN A 54 8.14 1.41 7.86
N SER A 55 7.84 0.20 8.34
CA SER A 55 7.25 -0.06 9.65
C SER A 55 8.09 0.54 10.79
N SER A 56 9.41 0.58 10.64
CA SER A 56 10.32 1.10 11.68
C SER A 56 10.25 2.63 11.85
N LEU A 57 9.69 3.35 10.87
CA LEU A 57 9.49 4.80 10.96
C LEU A 57 8.16 5.19 11.63
N SER A 58 7.25 4.24 11.82
CA SER A 58 5.94 4.50 12.44
C SER A 58 5.89 3.97 13.87
N LYS A 59 5.63 4.85 14.83
CA LYS A 59 5.45 4.48 16.25
C LYS A 59 4.09 3.83 16.54
N THR A 60 3.15 3.94 15.62
CA THR A 60 1.78 3.39 15.76
C THR A 60 1.58 2.08 15.00
N TYR A 61 2.58 1.65 14.23
CA TYR A 61 2.57 0.37 13.54
C TYR A 61 2.46 -0.78 14.55
N GLN A 62 1.49 -1.66 14.30
CA GLN A 62 1.33 -2.91 15.01
C GLN A 62 1.26 -4.02 13.98
N GLU A 63 2.28 -4.89 13.99
CA GLU A 63 2.26 -6.10 13.17
C GLU A 63 1.14 -7.03 13.65
N ASP A 64 0.35 -7.54 12.70
CA ASP A 64 -0.69 -8.53 12.99
C ASP A 64 -0.11 -9.97 12.93
N GLY A 65 0.89 -10.18 12.06
CA GLY A 65 1.68 -11.42 11.96
C GLY A 65 1.07 -12.49 11.05
N ARG A 66 -0.20 -12.35 10.66
CA ARG A 66 -0.83 -13.19 9.63
C ARG A 66 -0.32 -12.81 8.23
N THR A 67 -0.18 -13.79 7.35
CA THR A 67 0.16 -13.57 5.94
C THR A 67 -1.09 -13.40 5.08
N TRP A 68 -0.93 -12.76 3.91
CA TRP A 68 -1.95 -12.67 2.87
C TRP A 68 -1.31 -12.88 1.50
N SER A 69 -2.13 -13.32 0.54
CA SER A 69 -1.75 -13.39 -0.87
C SER A 69 -2.97 -13.14 -1.76
N ILE A 70 -2.71 -12.61 -2.97
CA ILE A 70 -3.69 -12.40 -4.02
C ILE A 70 -3.09 -12.79 -5.37
N GLN A 71 -3.89 -13.38 -6.23
CA GLN A 71 -3.56 -13.65 -7.62
C GLN A 71 -4.59 -12.97 -8.51
N TYR A 72 -4.11 -12.25 -9.52
CA TYR A 72 -4.93 -11.52 -10.46
C TYR A 72 -5.20 -12.36 -11.71
N GLY A 73 -6.24 -12.00 -12.46
CA GLY A 73 -6.66 -12.72 -13.68
C GLY A 73 -5.63 -12.65 -14.82
N ASP A 74 -4.71 -11.68 -14.78
CA ASP A 74 -3.59 -11.54 -15.71
C ASP A 74 -2.38 -12.42 -15.35
N GLY A 75 -2.46 -13.19 -14.26
CA GLY A 75 -1.41 -14.06 -13.75
C GLY A 75 -0.42 -13.39 -12.80
N SER A 76 -0.52 -12.08 -12.60
CA SER A 76 0.27 -11.38 -11.58
C SER A 76 -0.17 -11.76 -10.16
N ASN A 77 0.68 -11.51 -9.18
CA ASN A 77 0.38 -11.80 -7.78
C ASN A 77 1.02 -10.79 -6.83
N ALA A 78 0.45 -10.67 -5.65
CA ALA A 78 1.04 -9.95 -4.52
C ALA A 78 0.84 -10.76 -3.24
N HIS A 79 1.76 -10.61 -2.30
CA HIS A 79 1.69 -11.27 -1.01
C HIS A 79 2.44 -10.46 0.04
N GLY A 80 2.14 -10.71 1.31
CA GLY A 80 2.82 -10.01 2.40
C GLY A 80 2.27 -10.39 3.77
N LEU A 81 2.54 -9.53 4.73
CA LEU A 81 2.07 -9.61 6.10
C LEU A 81 0.95 -8.60 6.33
N LEU A 82 0.02 -8.94 7.21
CA LEU A 82 -0.98 -8.01 7.72
C LEU A 82 -0.37 -7.15 8.83
N GLY A 83 -0.79 -5.89 8.85
CA GLY A 83 -0.42 -4.93 9.88
C GLY A 83 -1.51 -3.89 10.06
N LYS A 84 -1.46 -3.20 11.19
CA LYS A 84 -2.36 -2.10 11.54
C LYS A 84 -1.54 -0.85 11.78
N ASP A 85 -1.98 0.26 11.20
CA ASP A 85 -1.37 1.56 11.43
C ASP A 85 -2.41 2.66 11.20
N TYR A 86 -2.05 3.90 11.51
CA TYR A 86 -2.87 5.06 11.18
C TYR A 86 -2.90 5.28 9.66
N PHE A 87 -4.11 5.52 9.17
CA PHE A 87 -4.43 5.71 7.77
C PHE A 87 -5.14 7.05 7.60
N ALA A 88 -4.70 7.82 6.61
CA ALA A 88 -5.37 9.05 6.22
C ALA A 88 -5.44 9.14 4.69
N VAL A 89 -6.57 9.64 4.19
CA VAL A 89 -6.74 10.04 2.79
C VAL A 89 -6.39 11.53 2.68
N SER A 90 -5.59 11.88 1.67
CA SER A 90 -5.15 13.26 1.42
C SER A 90 -5.81 13.86 0.19
#